data_AF-A0A497VAW9-F1
#
_entry.id   AF-A0A497VAW9-F1
#
_cell.length_a   1.000
_cell.length_b   1.000
_cell.length_c   1.000
_cell.angle_alpha   90.00
_cell.angle_beta   90.00
_cell.angle_gamma   90.00
#
_symmetry.space_group_name_H-M   'P 1'
#
loop_
_entity.id
_entity.type
_entity.pdbx_description
1 polymer ?
#
loop_
_entity_poly.entity_id
_entity_poly.type
_entity_poly.pdbx_seq_one_letter_code
_entity_poly.pdbx_strand_id
1 'polypeptide(L)'
;MKNNFEEYKKAIITRYEEEKMGKFADLLLDPTPANLKRLCLLISEDEMRFSDLTIFRHFFSFKSDEDIAKWIKNFDTEKFKPLSTFLKLGTNLKDYRSANLIAVLVDFKQRPYTKFLDTHCALDIANSKNTNANKEVPNREYFAERMAISKPVENDYQLTVRSPLSKRMLFALVSFAAIFFLTIFVKDVFDDKCMIWKGDHYERIDCDDSRAFGEKSYDNVIALNKDILENFRRIEICDTTTFFINDRPMVWYIKQNGKYEFFSYGGAHPITRKPLKPITKHMVEKHILKVHGKK
;
A
#
# COMPACT_ATOMS: atom_id res chain seq x y z
N MET A 1 -17.11 16.28 -9.61
CA MET A 1 -15.80 15.65 -9.35
C MET A 1 -16.00 14.56 -8.31
N LYS A 2 -15.66 13.32 -8.63
CA LYS A 2 -15.54 12.26 -7.63
C LYS A 2 -14.42 12.68 -6.66
N ASN A 3 -14.71 12.77 -5.37
CA ASN A 3 -13.68 13.11 -4.39
C ASN A 3 -12.94 11.82 -4.03
N ASN A 4 -11.92 11.47 -4.83
CA ASN A 4 -11.17 10.21 -4.70
C ASN A 4 -10.56 10.04 -3.30
N PHE A 5 -10.29 11.13 -2.58
CA PHE A 5 -9.79 11.06 -1.21
C PHE A 5 -10.89 10.70 -0.19
N GLU A 6 -12.12 11.14 -0.40
CA GLU A 6 -13.26 10.68 0.41
C GLU A 6 -13.55 9.20 0.19
N GLU A 7 -13.37 8.70 -1.05
CA GLU A 7 -13.48 7.26 -1.33
C GLU A 7 -12.40 6.46 -0.60
N TYR A 8 -11.15 6.95 -0.59
CA TYR A 8 -10.06 6.33 0.17
C TYR A 8 -10.36 6.28 1.66
N LYS A 9 -10.82 7.40 2.24
CA LYS A 9 -11.21 7.46 3.67
C LYS A 9 -12.33 6.49 4.00
N LYS A 10 -13.34 6.40 3.13
CA LYS A 10 -14.45 5.46 3.30
C LYS A 10 -13.95 4.01 3.26
N ALA A 11 -13.08 3.67 2.30
CA ALA A 11 -12.49 2.33 2.19
C ALA A 11 -11.65 1.96 3.44
N ILE A 12 -10.89 2.91 3.99
CA ILE A 12 -10.15 2.72 5.24
C ILE A 12 -11.11 2.45 6.41
N ILE A 13 -12.20 3.22 6.55
CA ILE A 13 -13.18 3.00 7.62
C ILE A 13 -13.86 1.64 7.46
N THR A 14 -14.22 1.24 6.24
CA THR A 14 -14.77 -0.11 6.01
C THR A 14 -13.80 -1.19 6.47
N ARG A 15 -12.51 -1.07 6.13
CA ARG A 15 -11.48 -2.02 6.56
C ARG A 15 -11.26 -2.01 8.07
N TYR A 16 -11.33 -0.84 8.70
CA TYR A 16 -11.22 -0.69 10.15
C TYR A 16 -12.33 -1.45 10.88
N GLU A 17 -13.58 -1.36 10.42
CA GLU A 17 -14.70 -2.09 11.04
C GLU A 17 -14.52 -3.60 10.98
N GLU A 18 -13.92 -4.13 9.91
CA GLU A 18 -13.54 -5.55 9.82
C GLU A 18 -12.43 -5.91 10.81
N GLU A 19 -11.40 -5.08 10.91
CA GLU A 19 -10.22 -5.33 11.76
C GLU A 19 -10.46 -5.11 13.25
N LYS A 20 -11.58 -4.48 13.66
CA LYS A 20 -11.98 -4.38 15.07
C LYS A 20 -12.13 -5.74 15.75
N MET A 21 -12.40 -6.80 14.98
CA MET A 21 -12.51 -8.18 15.48
C MET A 21 -11.27 -9.02 15.13
N GLY A 22 -10.22 -8.38 14.63
CA GLY A 22 -9.00 -9.02 14.14
C GLY A 22 -7.88 -9.13 15.19
N LYS A 23 -6.64 -9.22 14.70
CA LYS A 23 -5.42 -9.47 15.51
C LYS A 23 -5.22 -8.47 16.65
N PHE A 24 -5.62 -7.21 16.44
CA PHE A 24 -5.41 -6.11 17.39
C PHE A 24 -6.73 -5.54 17.93
N ALA A 25 -7.75 -6.39 18.09
CA ALA A 25 -9.08 -6.00 18.56
C ALA A 25 -9.03 -5.23 19.90
N ASP A 26 -8.15 -5.63 20.82
CA ASP A 26 -7.94 -4.99 22.12
C ASP A 26 -7.54 -3.50 22.01
N LEU A 27 -6.85 -3.12 20.94
CA LEU A 27 -6.43 -1.74 20.67
C LEU A 27 -7.37 -0.99 19.72
N LEU A 28 -8.05 -1.71 18.83
CA LEU A 28 -8.91 -1.14 17.77
C LEU A 28 -10.37 -0.98 18.19
N LEU A 29 -10.87 -1.73 19.17
CA LEU A 29 -12.23 -1.52 19.72
C LEU A 29 -12.37 -0.15 20.38
N ASP A 30 -11.32 0.30 21.07
CA ASP A 30 -11.21 1.67 21.58
C ASP A 30 -9.88 2.30 21.10
N PRO A 31 -9.87 2.93 19.92
CA PRO A 31 -8.65 3.46 19.30
C PRO A 31 -8.23 4.78 19.95
N THR A 32 -7.92 4.80 21.25
CA THR A 32 -7.40 5.98 21.94
C THR A 32 -6.05 6.41 21.33
N PRO A 33 -5.64 7.68 21.46
CA PRO A 33 -4.32 8.12 21.04
C PRO A 33 -3.16 7.24 21.56
N ALA A 34 -3.27 6.75 22.80
CA ALA A 34 -2.30 5.84 23.41
C ALA A 34 -2.35 4.44 22.76
N ASN A 35 -3.54 3.89 22.51
CA ASN A 35 -3.70 2.59 21.86
C ASN A 35 -3.21 2.60 20.41
N LEU A 36 -3.48 3.67 19.65
CA LEU A 36 -2.95 3.84 18.29
C LEU A 36 -1.43 3.94 18.28
N LYS A 37 -0.84 4.67 19.23
CA LYS A 37 0.62 4.74 19.40
C LYS A 37 1.21 3.38 19.76
N ARG A 38 0.56 2.62 20.65
CA ARG A 38 0.95 1.25 21.02
C ARG A 38 0.86 0.31 19.81
N LEU A 39 -0.19 0.43 19.01
CA LEU A 39 -0.34 -0.36 17.78
C LEU A 39 0.78 -0.07 16.78
N CYS A 40 1.19 1.20 16.61
CA CYS A 40 2.36 1.54 15.80
C CYS A 40 3.63 0.85 16.30
N LEU A 41 3.83 0.76 17.62
CA LEU A 41 4.99 0.06 18.19
C LEU A 41 4.97 -1.43 17.84
N LEU A 42 3.83 -2.11 18.05
CA LEU A 42 3.69 -3.53 17.73
C LEU A 42 3.91 -3.80 16.24
N ILE A 43 3.36 -2.97 15.36
CA ILE A 43 3.56 -3.09 13.91
C ILE A 43 5.04 -2.87 13.54
N SER A 44 5.75 -1.98 14.25
CA SER A 44 7.17 -1.73 13.99
C SER A 44 8.12 -2.79 14.55
N GLU A 45 7.64 -3.68 15.41
CA GLU A 45 8.39 -4.84 15.92
C GLU A 45 8.37 -6.01 14.91
N ASP A 46 7.31 -6.11 14.11
CA ASP A 46 7.21 -7.03 12.97
C ASP A 46 7.92 -6.46 11.73
N GLU A 47 8.26 -7.31 10.75
CA GLU A 47 8.78 -6.84 9.46
C GLU A 47 7.74 -6.01 8.71
N MET A 48 8.01 -4.70 8.57
CA MET A 48 7.17 -3.78 7.82
C MET A 48 7.48 -3.81 6.32
N ARG A 49 6.45 -3.66 5.49
CA ARG A 49 6.62 -3.33 4.07
C ARG A 49 7.34 -2.00 3.94
N PHE A 50 8.20 -1.86 2.93
CA PHE A 50 8.90 -0.59 2.70
C PHE A 50 7.94 0.59 2.46
N SER A 51 6.82 0.34 1.78
CA SER A 51 5.74 1.33 1.63
C SER A 51 5.21 1.81 2.98
N ASP A 52 5.06 0.90 3.94
CA ASP A 52 4.53 1.16 5.28
C ASP A 52 5.60 1.87 6.13
N LEU A 53 6.87 1.47 6.01
CA LEU A 53 8.00 2.17 6.61
C LEU A 53 8.09 3.62 6.12
N THR A 54 7.88 3.86 4.82
CA THR A 54 7.85 5.22 4.24
C THR A 54 6.70 6.05 4.82
N ILE A 55 5.53 5.44 5.04
CA ILE A 55 4.38 6.09 5.71
C ILE A 55 4.74 6.45 7.15
N PHE A 56 5.36 5.53 7.89
CA PHE A 56 5.85 5.78 9.25
C PHE A 56 6.85 6.93 9.28
N ARG A 57 7.86 6.91 8.40
CA ARG A 57 8.86 7.98 8.29
C ARG A 57 8.20 9.34 8.04
N HIS A 58 7.19 9.41 7.17
CA HIS A 58 6.49 10.66 6.90
C HIS A 58 5.63 11.16 8.06
N PHE A 59 5.01 10.26 8.83
CA PHE A 59 4.18 10.65 9.98
C PHE A 59 5.04 11.03 11.19
N PHE A 60 5.99 10.18 11.56
CA PHE A 60 6.86 10.36 12.72
C PHE A 60 8.02 11.33 12.47
N SER A 61 8.31 11.64 11.20
CA SER A 61 9.35 12.59 10.78
C SER A 61 10.77 12.23 11.26
N PHE A 62 11.08 10.94 11.37
CA PHE A 62 12.43 10.49 11.76
C PHE A 62 13.44 10.59 10.60
N LYS A 63 14.70 10.84 10.97
CA LYS A 63 15.82 11.14 10.03
C LYS A 63 16.66 9.91 9.67
N SER A 64 16.56 8.85 10.45
CA SER A 64 17.25 7.58 10.29
C SER A 64 16.28 6.46 10.67
N ASP A 65 16.42 5.33 10.01
CA ASP A 65 15.62 4.12 10.27
C ASP A 65 16.18 3.34 11.48
N GLU A 66 17.28 3.81 12.07
CA GLU A 66 17.79 3.34 13.35
C GLU A 66 16.79 3.66 14.47
N ASP A 67 16.39 2.62 15.20
CA ASP A 67 15.48 2.66 16.35
C ASP A 67 14.10 3.30 16.09
N ILE A 68 13.36 2.82 15.08
CA ILE A 68 11.97 3.24 14.80
C ILE A 68 11.10 3.24 16.07
N ALA A 69 11.22 2.19 16.90
CA ALA A 69 10.50 2.09 18.17
C ALA A 69 10.78 3.27 19.12
N LYS A 70 12.01 3.79 19.16
CA LYS A 70 12.39 4.95 19.97
C LYS A 70 11.72 6.22 19.46
N TRP A 71 11.69 6.42 18.15
CA TRP A 71 10.98 7.53 17.53
C TRP A 71 9.50 7.50 17.84
N ILE A 72 8.87 6.34 17.73
CA ILE A 72 7.44 6.17 18.06
C ILE A 72 7.21 6.43 19.55
N LYS A 73 8.02 5.85 20.46
CA LYS A 73 7.91 6.07 21.92
C LYS A 73 7.98 7.56 22.29
N ASN A 74 8.88 8.31 21.67
CA ASN A 74 9.09 9.74 21.95
C ASN A 74 8.13 10.67 21.20
N PHE A 75 7.34 10.15 20.26
CA PHE A 75 6.42 10.97 19.48
C PHE A 75 5.26 11.49 20.32
N ASP A 76 4.83 12.71 20.05
CA ASP A 76 3.74 13.35 20.77
C ASP A 76 2.41 12.58 20.57
N THR A 77 1.88 12.05 21.67
CA THR A 77 0.64 11.26 21.68
C THR A 77 -0.57 12.08 21.23
N GLU A 78 -0.55 13.40 21.43
CA GLU A 78 -1.63 14.30 21.03
C GLU A 78 -1.85 14.31 19.50
N LYS A 79 -0.80 14.05 18.72
CA LYS A 79 -0.87 13.98 17.26
C LYS A 79 -1.67 12.78 16.74
N PHE A 80 -2.00 11.82 17.61
CA PHE A 80 -2.92 10.72 17.28
C PHE A 80 -4.39 11.06 17.51
N LYS A 81 -4.72 12.20 18.15
CA LYS A 81 -6.11 12.63 18.34
C LYS A 81 -6.92 12.68 17.05
N PRO A 82 -6.42 13.28 15.94
CA PRO A 82 -7.18 13.30 14.68
C PRO A 82 -7.47 11.91 14.12
N LEU A 83 -6.54 10.95 14.30
CA LEU A 83 -6.70 9.57 13.85
C LEU A 83 -7.75 8.85 14.70
N SER A 84 -7.68 9.02 16.03
CA SER A 84 -8.66 8.48 16.97
C SER A 84 -10.06 9.01 16.68
N THR A 85 -10.21 10.33 16.50
CA THR A 85 -11.49 10.97 16.17
C THR A 85 -12.03 10.49 14.83
N PHE A 86 -11.16 10.32 13.82
CA PHE A 86 -11.55 9.78 12.52
C PHE A 86 -12.11 8.36 12.62
N LEU A 87 -11.39 7.48 13.32
CA LEU A 87 -11.79 6.07 13.48
C LEU A 87 -13.07 5.91 14.32
N LYS A 88 -13.28 6.74 15.35
CA LYS A 88 -14.48 6.66 16.20
C LYS A 88 -15.73 7.26 15.57
N LEU A 89 -15.58 8.40 14.89
CA LEU A 89 -16.72 9.23 14.46
C LEU A 89 -16.89 9.29 12.94
N GLY A 90 -15.98 8.70 12.16
CA GLY A 90 -16.01 8.78 10.69
C GLY A 90 -15.93 10.22 10.14
N THR A 91 -15.33 11.13 10.91
CA THR A 91 -15.29 12.58 10.61
C THR A 91 -14.39 12.91 9.42
N ASN A 92 -14.38 14.16 8.95
CA ASN A 92 -13.55 14.56 7.81
C ASN A 92 -12.07 14.71 8.22
N LEU A 93 -11.29 13.64 8.04
CA LEU A 93 -9.82 13.70 8.07
C LEU A 93 -9.31 14.36 6.78
N LYS A 94 -8.54 15.44 6.91
CA LYS A 94 -8.01 16.20 5.76
C LYS A 94 -6.56 15.88 5.42
N ASP A 95 -5.83 15.29 6.36
CA ASP A 95 -4.40 15.04 6.22
C ASP A 95 -4.12 13.67 5.61
N TYR A 96 -3.52 13.66 4.43
CA TYR A 96 -3.14 12.43 3.71
C TYR A 96 -2.16 11.55 4.51
N ARG A 97 -1.26 12.15 5.31
CA ARG A 97 -0.29 11.40 6.13
C ARG A 97 -1.01 10.60 7.20
N SER A 98 -1.94 11.23 7.90
CA SER A 98 -2.82 10.59 8.88
C SER A 98 -3.65 9.47 8.25
N ALA A 99 -4.27 9.72 7.09
CA ALA A 99 -5.05 8.69 6.39
C ALA A 99 -4.18 7.49 5.97
N ASN A 100 -2.98 7.75 5.44
CA ASN A 100 -2.04 6.70 5.07
C ASN A 100 -1.54 5.90 6.28
N LEU A 101 -1.28 6.55 7.42
CA LEU A 101 -0.90 5.83 8.64
C LEU A 101 -2.03 4.91 9.09
N ILE A 102 -3.27 5.40 9.15
CA ILE A 102 -4.42 4.58 9.52
C ILE A 102 -4.57 3.38 8.57
N ALA A 103 -4.35 3.59 7.27
CA ALA A 103 -4.37 2.51 6.29
C ALA A 103 -3.35 1.39 6.60
N VAL A 104 -2.18 1.73 7.17
CA VAL A 104 -1.23 0.73 7.69
C VAL A 104 -1.78 0.04 8.92
N LEU A 105 -2.32 0.80 9.89
CA LEU A 105 -2.84 0.25 11.17
C LEU A 105 -3.97 -0.76 10.98
N VAL A 106 -4.77 -0.61 9.92
CA VAL A 106 -5.89 -1.51 9.58
C VAL A 106 -5.55 -2.49 8.46
N ASP A 107 -4.27 -2.59 8.10
CA ASP A 107 -3.76 -3.42 7.01
C ASP A 107 -4.56 -3.30 5.69
N PHE A 108 -4.94 -2.07 5.31
CA PHE A 108 -5.64 -1.79 4.06
C PHE A 108 -4.70 -1.92 2.84
N LYS A 109 -4.89 -2.90 1.97
CA LYS A 109 -3.88 -3.27 0.95
C LYS A 109 -3.58 -2.18 -0.08
N GLN A 110 -4.57 -1.33 -0.41
CA GLN A 110 -4.44 -0.26 -1.41
C GLN A 110 -3.91 1.02 -0.77
N ARG A 111 -2.80 0.90 -0.03
CA ARG A 111 -2.08 1.99 0.62
C ARG A 111 -0.67 2.13 0.01
N PRO A 112 -0.07 3.33 0.00
CA PRO A 112 -0.65 4.63 0.36
C PRO A 112 -1.69 5.13 -0.67
N TYR A 113 -2.30 6.29 -0.42
CA TYR A 113 -3.33 6.90 -1.27
C TYR A 113 -2.98 6.95 -2.78
N THR A 114 -1.71 7.12 -3.15
CA THR A 114 -1.30 7.09 -4.56
C THR A 114 -1.60 5.74 -5.23
N LYS A 115 -1.38 4.63 -4.51
CA LYS A 115 -1.70 3.27 -4.99
C LYS A 115 -3.21 3.03 -5.10
N PHE A 116 -3.99 3.65 -4.22
CA PHE A 116 -5.45 3.65 -4.32
C PHE A 116 -5.91 4.35 -5.61
N LEU A 117 -5.32 5.51 -5.93
CA LEU A 117 -5.62 6.24 -7.16
C LEU A 117 -5.30 5.44 -8.42
N ASP A 118 -4.13 4.79 -8.48
CA ASP A 118 -3.73 3.99 -9.65
C ASP A 118 -4.74 2.89 -9.97
N THR A 119 -5.28 2.26 -8.92
CA THR A 119 -6.31 1.21 -9.07
C THR A 119 -7.64 1.80 -9.53
N HIS A 120 -8.06 2.92 -8.97
CA HIS A 120 -9.31 3.58 -9.37
C HIS A 120 -9.23 4.15 -10.80
N CYS A 121 -8.08 4.68 -11.22
CA CYS A 121 -7.86 5.08 -12.61
C CYS A 121 -7.89 3.89 -13.57
N ALA A 122 -7.30 2.75 -13.21
CA ALA A 122 -7.37 1.54 -14.03
C ALA A 122 -8.81 1.01 -14.19
N LEU A 123 -9.62 1.08 -13.12
CA LEU A 123 -11.03 0.69 -13.14
C LEU A 123 -11.89 1.69 -13.94
N ASP A 124 -11.64 2.99 -13.82
CA ASP A 124 -12.36 4.02 -14.58
C ASP A 124 -12.06 3.92 -16.09
N ILE A 125 -10.81 3.60 -16.47
CA ILE A 125 -10.42 3.35 -17.88
C ILE A 125 -11.08 2.07 -18.41
N ALA A 126 -11.18 1.02 -17.60
CA ALA A 126 -11.88 -0.22 -17.97
C ALA A 126 -13.40 -0.03 -18.10
N ASN A 127 -14.00 0.79 -17.22
CA ASN A 127 -15.42 1.11 -17.24
C ASN A 127 -15.79 2.07 -18.39
N SER A 128 -14.89 2.97 -18.80
CA SER A 128 -15.09 3.86 -19.95
C SER A 128 -15.10 3.14 -21.30
N LYS A 129 -14.57 1.91 -21.39
CA LYS A 129 -14.61 1.08 -22.60
C LYS A 129 -15.83 0.16 -22.67
N ASN A 130 -16.66 0.11 -21.62
CA ASN A 130 -17.87 -0.69 -21.53
C ASN A 130 -19.09 0.17 -21.15
N THR A 131 -19.40 1.18 -21.95
CA THR A 131 -20.74 1.78 -21.94
C THR A 131 -21.62 1.08 -22.96
N ASN A 132 -22.31 0.04 -22.50
CA ASN A 132 -23.72 -0.25 -22.81
C ASN A 132 -24.18 -1.44 -21.93
N ALA A 133 -24.38 -1.17 -20.65
CA ALA A 133 -25.29 -1.94 -19.80
C ALA A 133 -25.67 -1.06 -18.59
N ASN A 134 -26.95 -0.72 -18.51
CA ASN A 134 -27.53 -0.04 -17.35
C ASN A 134 -27.17 -0.81 -16.06
N LYS A 135 -26.67 -0.09 -15.06
CA LYS A 135 -26.72 -0.54 -13.67
C LYS A 135 -27.36 0.54 -12.82
N GLU A 136 -28.57 0.21 -12.36
CA GLU A 136 -29.29 0.93 -11.34
C GLU A 136 -28.46 1.02 -10.05
N VAL A 137 -28.49 2.20 -9.45
CA VAL A 137 -27.88 2.50 -8.15
C VAL A 137 -28.82 1.97 -7.05
N PRO A 138 -28.36 1.16 -6.08
CA PRO A 138 -29.21 0.76 -4.96
C PRO A 138 -29.46 1.95 -4.02
N ASN A 139 -30.73 2.24 -3.74
CA ASN A 139 -31.21 3.31 -2.87
C ASN A 139 -30.83 3.07 -1.39
N ARG A 140 -30.61 4.18 -0.68
CA ARG A 140 -30.24 4.36 0.73
C ARG A 140 -31.25 3.79 1.75
N GLU A 141 -32.44 3.38 1.31
CA GLU A 141 -33.43 2.68 2.14
C GLU A 141 -33.08 1.20 2.40
N TYR A 142 -32.24 0.58 1.56
CA TYR A 142 -31.92 -0.85 1.65
C TYR A 142 -31.04 -1.22 2.87
N PHE A 143 -30.27 -0.28 3.42
CA PHE A 143 -29.43 -0.52 4.60
C PHE A 143 -30.19 -0.38 5.92
N ALA A 144 -31.31 0.36 5.95
CA ALA A 144 -32.09 0.58 7.17
C ALA A 144 -32.97 -0.62 7.53
N GLU A 145 -33.45 -1.37 6.53
CA GLU A 145 -34.36 -2.50 6.73
C GLU A 145 -33.67 -3.73 7.36
N ARG A 146 -32.35 -3.92 7.13
CA ARG A 146 -31.58 -5.01 7.76
C ARG A 146 -31.19 -4.78 9.21
N MET A 147 -31.30 -3.55 9.73
CA MET A 147 -31.05 -3.26 11.15
C MET A 147 -32.31 -3.33 12.03
N ALA A 148 -33.50 -3.56 11.44
CA ALA A 148 -34.76 -3.58 12.18
C ALA A 148 -35.26 -4.99 12.56
N ILE A 149 -34.54 -6.07 12.23
CA ILE A 149 -34.95 -7.44 12.58
C ILE A 149 -33.83 -8.17 13.32
N SER A 150 -33.73 -7.92 14.62
CA SER A 150 -33.53 -8.99 15.61
C SER A 150 -33.80 -8.42 17.01
N LYS A 151 -35.00 -8.69 17.54
CA LYS A 151 -35.25 -8.65 18.98
C LYS A 151 -34.42 -9.77 19.66
N PRO A 152 -34.05 -9.62 20.95
CA PRO A 152 -33.24 -10.61 21.63
C PRO A 152 -34.06 -11.90 21.79
N VAL A 153 -33.52 -13.00 21.28
CA VAL A 153 -33.99 -14.34 21.63
C VAL A 153 -33.13 -14.80 22.80
N GLU A 154 -33.73 -14.79 23.98
CA GLU A 154 -33.22 -15.46 25.17
C GLU A 154 -33.33 -16.97 24.90
N ASN A 155 -32.20 -17.61 24.60
CA ASN A 155 -32.10 -19.07 24.53
C ASN A 155 -30.93 -19.51 25.42
N ASP A 156 -31.30 -20.22 26.48
CA ASP A 156 -30.44 -20.99 27.37
C ASP A 156 -29.60 -21.98 26.54
N TYR A 157 -28.32 -21.63 26.31
CA TYR A 157 -27.36 -22.52 25.66
C TYR A 157 -26.61 -23.31 26.75
N GLN A 158 -27.10 -24.52 27.03
CA GLN A 158 -26.31 -25.56 27.67
C GLN A 158 -25.10 -25.90 26.79
N LEU A 159 -23.90 -25.62 27.30
CA LEU A 159 -22.63 -26.01 26.69
C LEU A 159 -22.50 -27.54 26.79
N THR A 160 -22.87 -28.26 25.72
CA THR A 160 -22.56 -29.69 25.61
C THR A 160 -21.14 -29.85 25.05
N VAL A 161 -20.18 -30.09 25.95
CA VAL A 161 -18.82 -30.48 25.61
C VAL A 161 -18.86 -31.86 24.94
N ARG A 162 -18.61 -31.92 23.63
CA ARG A 162 -18.39 -33.20 22.92
C ARG A 162 -16.98 -33.73 23.20
N SER A 163 -16.90 -35.04 23.42
CA SER A 163 -15.74 -35.82 23.86
C SER A 163 -14.49 -35.69 22.97
N PRO A 164 -13.27 -35.99 23.49
CA PRO A 164 -12.03 -35.83 22.75
C PRO A 164 -11.93 -36.76 21.54
N LEU A 165 -11.39 -36.22 20.43
CA LEU A 165 -11.04 -36.95 19.20
C LEU A 165 -10.12 -38.14 19.49
N SER A 166 -10.34 -39.26 18.81
CA SER A 166 -9.53 -40.47 18.98
C SER A 166 -8.04 -40.18 18.70
N LYS A 167 -7.14 -40.76 19.51
CA LYS A 167 -5.68 -40.55 19.41
C LYS A 167 -5.14 -40.77 17.98
N ARG A 168 -5.78 -41.65 17.20
CA ARG A 168 -5.44 -41.94 15.79
C ARG A 168 -5.67 -40.75 14.85
N MET A 169 -6.70 -39.94 15.08
CA MET A 169 -6.94 -38.72 14.29
C MET A 169 -5.96 -37.60 14.65
N LEU A 170 -5.50 -37.53 15.91
CA LEU A 170 -4.51 -36.54 16.33
C LEU A 170 -3.17 -36.72 15.59
N PHE A 171 -2.70 -37.97 15.49
CA PHE A 171 -1.46 -38.28 14.75
C PHE A 171 -1.59 -38.01 13.25
N ALA A 172 -2.75 -38.28 12.65
CA ALA A 172 -3.00 -37.98 11.25
C ALA A 172 -2.94 -36.46 10.96
N LEU A 173 -3.54 -35.63 11.81
CA LEU A 173 -3.52 -34.17 11.66
C LEU A 173 -2.11 -33.59 11.83
N VAL A 174 -1.33 -34.09 12.80
CA VAL A 174 0.07 -33.66 13.00
C VAL A 174 0.94 -34.04 11.81
N SER A 175 0.77 -35.25 11.27
CA SER A 175 1.53 -35.68 10.08
C SER A 175 1.20 -34.85 8.84
N PHE A 176 -0.08 -34.54 8.62
CA PHE A 176 -0.50 -33.69 7.52
C PHE A 176 0.00 -32.26 7.68
N ALA A 177 -0.06 -31.71 8.90
CA ALA A 177 0.53 -30.41 9.21
C ALA A 177 2.04 -30.40 8.96
N ALA A 178 2.78 -31.42 9.39
CA ALA A 178 4.22 -31.52 9.15
C ALA A 178 4.58 -31.59 7.66
N ILE A 179 3.81 -32.36 6.87
CA ILE A 179 3.98 -32.43 5.41
C ILE A 179 3.63 -31.08 4.76
N PHE A 180 2.54 -30.44 5.20
CA PHE A 180 2.14 -29.12 4.72
C PHE A 180 3.19 -28.05 5.03
N PHE A 181 3.73 -28.04 6.25
CA PHE A 181 4.85 -27.20 6.64
C PHE A 181 6.09 -27.47 5.76
N LEU A 182 6.45 -28.73 5.55
CA LEU A 182 7.59 -29.10 4.69
C LEU A 182 7.40 -28.58 3.25
N THR A 183 6.19 -28.66 2.69
CA THR A 183 5.91 -28.15 1.34
C THR A 183 5.92 -26.63 1.23
N ILE A 184 5.61 -25.91 2.31
CA ILE A 184 5.70 -24.44 2.35
C ILE A 184 7.19 -24.02 2.42
N PHE A 185 8.00 -24.67 3.26
CA PHE A 185 9.42 -24.32 3.40
C PHE A 185 10.26 -24.53 2.15
N VAL A 186 9.89 -25.47 1.26
CA VAL A 186 10.62 -25.68 -0.02
C VAL A 186 10.37 -24.54 -1.02
N LYS A 187 9.26 -23.80 -0.91
CA LYS A 187 8.98 -22.66 -1.80
C LYS A 187 9.74 -21.39 -1.43
N ASP A 188 10.16 -21.23 -0.17
CA ASP A 188 10.93 -20.07 0.28
C ASP A 188 12.43 -20.15 -0.08
N VAL A 189 12.90 -21.26 -0.66
CA VAL A 189 14.32 -21.43 -1.05
C VAL A 189 14.65 -20.82 -2.42
N PHE A 190 13.64 -20.49 -3.24
CA PHE A 190 13.82 -19.78 -4.52
C PHE A 190 13.49 -18.29 -4.35
N ASP A 191 14.26 -17.60 -3.52
CA ASP A 191 14.20 -16.14 -3.43
C ASP A 191 14.88 -15.56 -4.69
N ASP A 192 14.09 -14.93 -5.58
CA ASP A 192 14.62 -14.18 -6.72
C ASP A 192 15.56 -13.06 -6.21
N LYS A 193 16.87 -13.22 -6.40
CA LYS A 193 17.89 -12.27 -5.91
C LYS A 193 18.19 -11.14 -6.89
N CYS A 194 17.66 -11.21 -8.12
CA CYS A 194 17.94 -10.25 -9.18
C CYS A 194 16.66 -9.60 -9.70
N MET A 195 16.84 -8.46 -10.38
CA MET A 195 15.79 -7.79 -11.12
C MET A 195 16.31 -7.16 -12.40
N ILE A 196 15.45 -7.07 -13.41
CA ILE A 196 15.78 -6.62 -14.76
C ILE A 196 14.84 -5.50 -15.22
N TRP A 197 15.39 -4.49 -15.90
CA TRP A 197 14.59 -3.44 -16.51
C TRP A 197 13.92 -3.89 -17.80
N LYS A 198 12.58 -3.81 -17.86
CA LYS A 198 11.73 -4.17 -19.01
C LYS A 198 11.17 -2.95 -19.75
N GLY A 199 12.00 -1.95 -19.95
CA GLY A 199 11.65 -0.77 -20.76
C GLY A 199 10.91 0.34 -19.99
N ASP A 200 10.00 -0.01 -19.09
CA ASP A 200 9.26 0.93 -18.25
C ASP A 200 9.25 0.61 -16.75
N HIS A 201 9.58 -0.61 -16.33
CA HIS A 201 9.69 -1.00 -14.92
C HIS A 201 10.70 -2.13 -14.71
N TYR A 202 11.02 -2.45 -13.46
CA TYR A 202 11.82 -3.61 -13.10
C TYR A 202 10.93 -4.83 -12.81
N GLU A 203 11.37 -6.02 -13.21
CA GLU A 203 10.77 -7.32 -12.88
C GLU A 203 11.77 -8.21 -12.16
N ARG A 204 11.28 -9.11 -11.30
CA ARG A 204 12.11 -10.11 -10.60
C ARG A 204 12.56 -11.19 -11.58
N ILE A 205 13.81 -11.62 -11.44
CA ILE A 205 14.36 -12.76 -12.17
C ILE A 205 15.29 -13.57 -11.27
N ASP A 206 15.44 -14.84 -11.60
CA ASP A 206 16.56 -15.63 -11.12
C ASP A 206 17.86 -15.09 -11.76
N CYS A 207 18.89 -14.88 -10.93
CA CYS A 207 20.20 -14.46 -11.42
C CYS A 207 20.82 -15.50 -12.38
N ASP A 208 20.44 -16.77 -12.24
CA ASP A 208 20.98 -17.90 -13.01
C ASP A 208 20.19 -18.17 -14.31
N ASP A 209 19.03 -17.53 -14.52
CA ASP A 209 18.22 -17.59 -15.75
C ASP A 209 18.81 -16.73 -16.90
N SER A 210 20.05 -16.27 -16.71
CA SER A 210 20.86 -15.48 -17.67
C SER A 210 21.18 -16.20 -18.99
N ARG A 211 20.67 -17.41 -19.22
CA ARG A 211 20.77 -18.14 -20.50
C ARG A 211 19.64 -17.82 -21.48
N ALA A 212 18.59 -17.09 -21.08
CA ALA A 212 17.41 -16.86 -21.92
C ALA A 212 17.44 -15.57 -22.77
N PHE A 213 18.31 -14.60 -22.48
CA PHE A 213 18.31 -13.30 -23.16
C PHE A 213 19.72 -12.98 -23.72
N GLY A 214 19.93 -13.29 -25.01
CA GLY A 214 21.24 -13.28 -25.68
C GLY A 214 22.04 -11.98 -25.56
N GLU A 215 23.38 -12.13 -25.62
CA GLU A 215 24.52 -11.22 -25.84
C GLU A 215 24.52 -9.75 -25.34
N LYS A 216 23.44 -9.19 -24.79
CA LYS A 216 23.33 -7.80 -24.31
C LYS A 216 22.60 -7.66 -22.96
N SER A 217 22.30 -8.75 -22.27
CA SER A 217 21.37 -8.75 -21.13
C SER A 217 21.99 -8.53 -19.74
N TYR A 218 23.30 -8.33 -19.61
CA TYR A 218 23.91 -8.11 -18.29
C TYR A 218 23.79 -6.66 -17.81
N ASP A 219 23.75 -5.67 -18.70
CA ASP A 219 23.89 -4.26 -18.34
C ASP A 219 22.67 -3.67 -17.61
N ASN A 220 21.50 -4.30 -17.73
CA ASN A 220 20.25 -3.86 -17.09
C ASN A 220 19.74 -4.83 -16.00
N VAL A 221 20.53 -5.85 -15.64
CA VAL A 221 20.29 -6.71 -14.49
C VAL A 221 21.02 -6.15 -13.28
N ILE A 222 20.32 -6.06 -12.16
CA ILE A 222 20.87 -5.59 -10.88
C ILE A 222 20.36 -6.46 -9.74
N ALA A 223 21.08 -6.42 -8.61
CA ALA A 223 20.62 -7.05 -7.39
C ALA A 223 19.23 -6.53 -7.02
N LEU A 224 18.38 -7.43 -6.52
CA LEU A 224 17.03 -7.11 -6.11
C LEU A 224 17.08 -6.00 -5.05
N ASN A 225 16.54 -4.84 -5.40
CA ASN A 225 16.23 -3.78 -4.47
C ASN A 225 14.73 -3.54 -4.52
N LYS A 226 14.04 -3.86 -3.43
CA LYS A 226 12.57 -3.81 -3.35
C LYS A 226 12.03 -2.39 -3.61
N ASP A 227 12.75 -1.35 -3.19
CA ASP A 227 12.33 0.04 -3.34
C ASP A 227 12.32 0.46 -4.82
N ILE A 228 13.39 0.10 -5.54
CA ILE A 228 13.52 0.36 -6.96
C ILE A 228 12.51 -0.51 -7.73
N LEU A 229 12.35 -1.79 -7.37
CA LEU A 229 11.40 -2.70 -8.01
C LEU A 229 9.97 -2.16 -7.97
N GLU A 230 9.52 -1.69 -6.81
CA GLU A 230 8.13 -1.27 -6.61
C GLU A 230 7.86 0.14 -7.15
N ASN A 231 8.82 1.06 -6.98
CA ASN A 231 8.58 2.49 -7.19
C ASN A 231 9.22 3.05 -8.46
N PHE A 232 10.28 2.44 -9.00
CA PHE A 232 11.00 2.96 -10.15
C PHE A 232 10.31 2.56 -11.45
N ARG A 233 9.54 3.48 -12.01
CA ARG A 233 8.84 3.33 -13.29
C ARG A 233 9.17 4.49 -14.21
N ARG A 234 9.23 4.23 -15.50
CA ARG A 234 9.21 5.26 -16.53
C ARG A 234 7.78 5.73 -16.67
N ILE A 235 7.56 7.04 -16.64
CA ILE A 235 6.23 7.63 -16.72
C ILE A 235 6.13 8.55 -17.93
N GLU A 236 4.94 8.63 -18.50
CA GLU A 236 4.58 9.66 -19.47
C GLU A 236 3.97 10.85 -18.73
N ILE A 237 4.29 12.05 -19.20
CA ILE A 237 3.80 13.28 -18.60
C ILE A 237 2.62 13.83 -19.39
N CYS A 238 1.61 14.27 -18.65
CA CYS A 238 0.45 14.99 -19.14
C CYS A 238 0.08 16.15 -18.19
N ASP A 239 -0.90 16.96 -18.59
CA ASP A 239 -1.29 18.17 -17.86
C ASP A 239 -1.84 17.92 -16.45
N THR A 240 -2.28 16.69 -16.16
CA THR A 240 -2.75 16.27 -14.83
C THR A 240 -1.65 15.66 -13.95
N THR A 241 -0.40 15.59 -14.45
CA THR A 241 0.71 14.99 -13.70
C THR A 241 1.06 15.83 -12.48
N THR A 242 1.08 15.18 -11.31
CA THR A 242 1.49 15.83 -10.05
C THR A 242 3.01 15.84 -9.93
N PHE A 243 3.63 16.99 -10.18
CA PHE A 243 5.10 17.14 -10.09
C PHE A 243 5.62 17.32 -8.67
N PHE A 244 4.81 17.90 -7.79
CA PHE A 244 5.22 18.26 -6.43
C PHE A 244 4.13 17.94 -5.41
N ILE A 245 4.53 17.38 -4.28
CA ILE A 245 3.70 17.23 -3.08
C ILE A 245 4.45 17.87 -1.91
N ASN A 246 3.86 18.89 -1.28
CA ASN A 246 4.50 19.67 -0.20
C ASN A 246 5.91 20.18 -0.58
N ASP A 247 6.04 20.77 -1.76
CA ASP A 247 7.30 21.23 -2.38
C ASP A 247 8.37 20.16 -2.63
N ARG A 248 8.06 18.87 -2.43
CA ARG A 248 8.97 17.76 -2.78
C ARG A 248 8.70 17.25 -4.19
N PRO A 249 9.75 17.03 -5.01
CA PRO A 249 9.59 16.49 -6.35
C PRO A 249 9.07 15.05 -6.29
N MET A 250 8.05 14.75 -7.09
CA MET A 250 7.48 13.41 -7.28
C MET A 250 7.91 12.78 -8.61
N VAL A 251 8.64 13.52 -9.44
CA VAL A 251 9.11 13.10 -10.74
C VAL A 251 10.61 13.38 -10.87
N TRP A 252 11.32 12.44 -11.47
CA TRP A 252 12.73 12.56 -11.83
C TRP A 252 12.86 12.51 -13.34
N TYR A 253 13.89 13.16 -13.87
CA TYR A 253 14.09 13.25 -15.31
C TYR A 253 15.56 13.16 -15.70
N ILE A 254 15.77 12.79 -16.96
CA ILE A 254 17.07 12.85 -17.61
C ILE A 254 16.89 13.31 -19.06
N LYS A 255 17.86 14.06 -19.57
CA LYS A 255 17.90 14.48 -20.98
C LYS A 255 18.89 13.61 -21.72
N GLN A 256 18.43 12.86 -22.73
CA GLN A 256 19.26 12.01 -23.57
C GLN A 256 18.92 12.27 -25.04
N ASN A 257 19.94 12.50 -25.87
CA ASN A 257 19.79 12.75 -27.32
C ASN A 257 18.72 13.81 -27.64
N GLY A 258 18.63 14.86 -26.83
CA GLY A 258 17.67 15.95 -27.00
C GLY A 258 16.25 15.66 -26.48
N LYS A 259 15.92 14.42 -26.12
CA LYS A 259 14.64 14.02 -25.55
C LYS A 259 14.71 13.95 -24.02
N TYR A 260 13.58 14.20 -23.36
CA TYR A 260 13.43 14.04 -21.93
C TYR A 260 12.72 12.73 -21.62
N GLU A 261 13.28 11.98 -20.67
CA GLU A 261 12.65 10.81 -20.09
C GLU A 261 12.34 11.10 -18.63
N PHE A 262 11.21 10.59 -18.16
CA PHE A 262 10.67 10.89 -16.84
C PHE A 262 10.39 9.59 -16.07
N PHE A 263 10.60 9.66 -14.76
CA PHE A 263 10.56 8.52 -13.86
C PHE A 263 9.84 8.87 -12.55
N SER A 264 9.15 7.89 -11.96
CA SER A 264 8.43 8.03 -10.69
C SER A 264 9.32 7.93 -9.45
N TYR A 265 10.60 7.59 -9.62
CA TYR A 265 11.54 7.43 -8.50
C TYR A 265 12.94 7.94 -8.89
N GLY A 266 13.68 8.41 -7.89
CA GLY A 266 15.06 8.84 -8.07
C GLY A 266 16.04 7.68 -8.22
N GLY A 267 17.27 7.98 -8.62
CA GLY A 267 18.33 6.99 -8.76
C GLY A 267 19.09 7.14 -10.07
N ALA A 268 19.54 6.03 -10.63
CA ALA A 268 20.26 5.97 -11.89
C ALA A 268 19.37 5.45 -13.01
N HIS A 269 19.58 5.94 -14.22
CA HIS A 269 18.91 5.44 -15.41
C HIS A 269 19.23 3.95 -15.62
N PRO A 270 18.25 3.08 -15.88
CA PRO A 270 18.41 1.61 -15.88
C PRO A 270 19.43 1.10 -16.90
N ILE A 271 19.50 1.74 -18.08
CA ILE A 271 20.44 1.38 -19.15
C ILE A 271 21.75 2.18 -19.02
N THR A 272 21.67 3.51 -19.13
CA THR A 272 22.87 4.37 -19.18
C THR A 272 23.60 4.58 -17.84
N ARG A 273 23.01 4.16 -16.71
CA ARG A 273 23.50 4.35 -15.33
C ARG A 273 23.75 5.80 -14.90
N LYS A 274 23.38 6.78 -15.73
CA LYS A 274 23.50 8.21 -15.39
C LYS A 274 22.48 8.61 -14.32
N PRO A 275 22.83 9.51 -13.38
CA PRO A 275 21.92 9.94 -12.34
C PRO A 275 20.73 10.71 -12.90
N LEU A 276 19.54 10.40 -12.41
CA LEU A 276 18.32 11.15 -12.69
C LEU A 276 18.27 12.41 -11.82
N LYS A 277 17.77 13.51 -12.39
CA LYS A 277 17.62 14.78 -11.69
C LYS A 277 16.18 14.93 -11.18
N PRO A 278 15.96 15.41 -9.95
CA PRO A 278 14.62 15.76 -9.50
C PRO A 278 14.05 16.88 -10.36
N ILE A 279 12.75 16.81 -10.64
CA ILE A 279 12.08 17.85 -11.42
C ILE A 279 12.04 19.18 -10.64
N THR A 280 12.11 20.30 -11.36
CA THR A 280 12.08 21.65 -10.77
C THR A 280 10.91 22.46 -11.33
N LYS A 281 10.41 23.44 -10.55
CA LYS A 281 9.31 24.33 -10.98
C LYS A 281 9.65 24.97 -12.34
N HIS A 282 10.89 25.44 -12.50
CA HIS A 282 11.39 25.99 -13.76
C HIS A 282 11.30 25.02 -14.95
N MET A 283 11.64 23.73 -14.73
CA MET A 283 11.55 22.72 -15.79
C MET A 283 10.11 22.48 -16.23
N VAL A 284 9.17 22.42 -15.26
CA VAL A 284 7.75 22.23 -15.54
C VAL A 284 7.20 23.40 -16.37
N GLU A 285 7.42 24.62 -15.91
CA GLU A 285 6.89 25.83 -16.57
C GLU A 285 7.47 26.04 -17.98
N LYS A 286 8.79 25.88 -18.13
CA LYS A 286 9.48 26.26 -19.37
C LYS A 286 9.46 25.18 -20.44
N HIS A 287 9.48 23.90 -20.03
CA HIS A 287 9.70 22.79 -20.95
C HIS A 287 8.53 21.81 -21.04
N ILE A 288 7.66 21.74 -20.04
CA ILE A 288 6.52 20.81 -20.03
C ILE A 288 5.24 21.57 -20.41
N LEU A 289 4.84 22.58 -19.63
CA LEU A 289 3.60 23.31 -19.86
C LEU A 289 3.60 24.10 -21.19
N LYS A 290 4.76 24.60 -21.63
CA LYS A 290 4.89 25.29 -22.92
C LYS A 290 4.70 24.38 -24.14
N VAL A 291 4.92 23.08 -23.97
CA VAL A 291 4.76 22.07 -25.04
C VAL A 291 3.29 21.64 -25.15
N HIS A 292 2.57 21.55 -24.02
CA HIS A 292 1.16 21.15 -24.01
C HIS A 292 0.18 22.33 -24.19
N GLY A 293 0.56 23.56 -23.85
CA GLY A 293 -0.25 24.77 -24.06
C GLY A 293 -0.24 25.35 -25.49
N LYS A 294 0.18 24.58 -26.49
CA LYS A 294 0.26 24.99 -27.91
C LYS A 294 -0.75 24.27 -28.82
N LYS A 295 -1.77 23.64 -28.27
CA LYS A 295 -2.92 23.10 -29.02
C LYS A 295 -4.15 23.98 -28.84
#